data_AF-A0AAF0WWL7-F1
#
_entry.id   AF-A0AAF0WWL7-F1
#
_cell.length_a   1.000
_cell.length_b   1.000
_cell.length_c   1.000
_cell.angle_alpha   90.00
_cell.angle_beta   90.00
_cell.angle_gamma   90.00
#
_symmetry.space_group_name_H-M   'P 1'
#
loop_
_entity.id
_entity.type
_entity.pdbx_description
1 polymer ?
#
loop_
_entity_poly.entity_id
_entity_poly.type
_entity_poly.pdbx_seq_one_letter_code
_entity_poly.pdbx_strand_id
1 'polypeptide(L)' 'MQSCLSYQVEKLSAEDSWALFKQRAFAHGGVLESETFVSLGRNMVERCGGLPQAVKTLGGLLHSKKSEEEWLLIQNS' A
#
# COMPACT_ATOMS: atom_id res chain seq x y z
N MET A 1 -20.92 33.08 -2.71
CA MET A 1 -19.66 32.34 -2.50
C MET A 1 -20.04 30.89 -2.27
N GLN A 2 -19.77 30.00 -3.22
CA GLN A 2 -20.09 28.57 -3.11
C GLN A 2 -19.10 27.93 -2.14
N SER A 3 -19.59 27.40 -1.02
CA SER A 3 -18.79 26.60 -0.10
C SER A 3 -18.52 25.23 -0.72
N CYS A 4 -17.25 24.89 -0.89
CA CYS A 4 -16.82 23.53 -1.20
C CYS A 4 -17.10 22.66 0.04
N LEU A 5 -18.00 21.68 -0.06
CA LEU A 5 -18.18 20.69 1.02
C LEU A 5 -16.90 19.83 1.10
N SER A 6 -16.00 20.17 2.01
CA SER A 6 -14.83 19.36 2.32
C SER A 6 -15.25 18.21 3.23
N TYR A 7 -15.24 16.99 2.72
CA TYR A 7 -15.37 15.79 3.54
C TYR A 7 -13.97 15.32 3.97
N GLN A 8 -13.73 15.26 5.28
CA GLN A 8 -12.46 14.80 5.82
C GLN A 8 -12.44 13.27 5.80
N VAL A 9 -11.62 12.69 4.94
CA VAL A 9 -11.45 11.24 4.88
C VAL A 9 -10.68 10.79 6.12
N GLU A 10 -11.29 9.92 6.92
CA GLU A 10 -10.64 9.32 8.08
C GLU A 10 -9.48 8.42 7.65
N LYS A 11 -8.44 8.38 8.50
CA LYS A 11 -7.31 7.48 8.30
C LYS A 11 -7.72 6.06 8.63
N LEU A 12 -7.19 5.11 7.86
CA LEU A 12 -7.35 3.69 8.09
C LEU A 12 -6.53 3.25 9.31
N SER A 13 -7.01 2.21 9.99
CA SER A 13 -6.20 1.46 10.94
C SER A 13 -5.02 0.77 10.24
N ALA A 14 -4.05 0.29 11.01
CA ALA A 14 -2.92 -0.45 10.45
C ALA A 14 -3.39 -1.72 9.72
N GLU A 15 -4.36 -2.44 10.28
CA GLU A 15 -4.88 -3.67 9.69
C GLU A 15 -5.75 -3.39 8.45
N ASP A 16 -6.55 -2.33 8.45
CA ASP A 16 -7.32 -1.92 7.26
C ASP A 16 -6.40 -1.44 6.13
N SER A 17 -5.34 -0.69 6.49
CA SER A 17 -4.31 -0.27 5.55
C SER A 17 -3.61 -1.47 4.93
N TRP A 18 -3.26 -2.46 5.75
CA TRP A 18 -2.65 -3.70 5.29
C TRP A 18 -3.59 -4.49 4.37
N ALA A 19 -4.86 -4.67 4.76
CA ALA A 19 -5.84 -5.37 3.94
C ALA A 19 -6.03 -4.69 2.57
N LEU A 20 -6.15 -3.36 2.55
CA LEU A 20 -6.28 -2.59 1.32
C LEU A 20 -5.04 -2.68 0.42
N PHE A 21 -3.85 -2.61 1.02
CA PHE A 21 -2.59 -2.83 0.30
C PHE A 21 -2.56 -4.21 -0.34
N LYS A 22 -2.90 -5.25 0.44
CA LYS A 22 -2.84 -6.64 -0.02
C LYS A 22 -3.73 -6.91 -1.21
N GLN A 23 -4.95 -6.39 -1.19
CA GLN A 23 -5.90 -6.50 -2.31
C GLN A 23 -5.33 -5.96 -3.62
N ARG A 24 -4.35 -5.06 -3.57
CA ARG A 24 -3.73 -4.46 -4.75
C ARG A 24 -2.41 -5.12 -5.12
N ALA A 25 -1.48 -5.26 -4.18
CA ALA A 25 -0.12 -5.75 -4.43
C ALA A 25 -0.10 -7.23 -4.80
N PHE A 26 -0.90 -8.05 -4.12
CA PHE A 26 -0.96 -9.51 -4.30
C PHE A 26 -2.15 -9.96 -5.17
N ALA A 27 -2.79 -9.03 -5.90
CA ALA A 27 -3.82 -9.37 -6.88
C ALA A 27 -3.25 -10.29 -7.98
N HIS A 28 -4.13 -10.91 -8.79
CA HIS A 28 -3.72 -11.79 -9.87
C HIS A 28 -2.60 -11.17 -10.74
N GLY A 29 -1.58 -11.98 -11.04
CA GLY A 29 -0.38 -11.54 -11.74
C GLY A 29 0.66 -10.84 -10.87
N GLY A 30 0.38 -10.51 -9.61
CA GLY A 30 1.33 -10.00 -8.61
C GLY A 30 2.26 -11.10 -8.07
N VAL A 31 3.10 -10.73 -7.11
CA VAL A 31 3.91 -11.71 -6.35
C VAL A 31 3.03 -12.56 -5.45
N LEU A 32 3.53 -13.73 -5.04
CA LEU A 32 2.86 -14.55 -4.01
C LEU A 32 3.00 -13.88 -2.64
N GLU A 33 1.99 -14.07 -1.78
CA GLU A 33 2.00 -13.61 -0.39
C GLU A 33 2.93 -14.50 0.46
N SER A 34 4.25 -14.37 0.26
CA SER A 34 5.28 -15.03 1.09
C SER A 34 5.61 -14.20 2.32
N GLU A 35 6.20 -14.83 3.35
CA GLU A 35 6.61 -14.13 4.58
C GLU A 35 7.52 -12.92 4.31
N THR A 36 8.41 -13.03 3.31
CA THR A 36 9.29 -11.94 2.89
C THR A 36 8.51 -10.74 2.35
N PHE A 37 7.63 -10.95 1.36
CA PHE A 37 6.84 -9.85 0.78
C PHE A 37 5.82 -9.29 1.77
N VAL A 38 5.28 -10.11 2.66
CA VAL A 38 4.42 -9.66 3.76
C VAL A 38 5.19 -8.72 4.68
N SER A 39 6.40 -9.09 5.09
CA SER A 39 7.23 -8.29 6.00
C SER A 39 7.63 -6.96 5.37
N LEU A 40 8.11 -6.97 4.12
CA LEU A 40 8.44 -5.75 3.37
C LEU A 40 7.22 -4.86 3.18
N GLY A 41 6.10 -5.45 2.73
CA GLY A 41 4.86 -4.73 2.49
C GLY A 41 4.34 -4.04 3.75
N ARG A 42 4.35 -4.71 4.91
CA ARG A 42 3.90 -4.12 6.18
C ARG A 42 4.74 -2.91 6.56
N ASN A 43 6.07 -3.01 6.47
CA ASN A 43 6.96 -1.87 6.77
C ASN A 43 6.69 -0.66 5.86
N MET A 44 6.42 -0.90 4.58
CA MET A 44 6.13 0.17 3.62
C MET A 44 4.73 0.77 3.83
N VAL A 45 3.74 -0.03 4.20
CA VAL A 45 2.38 0.43 4.50
C VAL A 45 2.35 1.32 5.74
N GLU A 46 3.17 1.05 6.76
CA GLU A 46 3.31 1.93 7.93
C GLU A 46 3.72 3.36 7.54
N ARG A 47 4.61 3.51 6.56
CA ARG A 47 5.04 4.84 6.03
C ARG A 47 3.90 5.62 5.37
N CYS A 48 2.81 4.97 4.98
CA CYS A 48 1.65 5.62 4.35
C CYS A 48 0.71 6.31 5.36
N GLY A 49 0.92 6.13 6.67
CA GLY A 49 0.20 6.87 7.71
C GLY A 49 -1.32 6.70 7.72
N GLY A 50 -1.82 5.57 7.22
CA GLY A 50 -3.25 5.25 7.14
C GLY A 50 -4.01 5.99 6.04
N LEU A 51 -3.35 6.71 5.14
CA LEU A 51 -4.03 7.44 4.05
C LEU A 51 -4.45 6.46 2.94
N PRO A 52 -5.76 6.28 2.67
CA PRO A 52 -6.23 5.28 1.70
C PRO A 52 -5.61 5.45 0.31
N GLN A 53 -5.41 6.71 -0.13
CA GLN A 53 -4.84 7.01 -1.44
C GLN A 53 -3.36 6.63 -1.52
N ALA A 54 -2.57 6.89 -0.47
CA ALA A 54 -1.16 6.49 -0.42
C ALA A 54 -1.03 4.96 -0.43
N VAL A 55 -1.83 4.27 0.39
CA VAL A 55 -1.85 2.80 0.48
C VAL A 55 -2.21 2.16 -0.88
N LYS A 56 -3.23 2.67 -1.58
CA LYS A 56 -3.63 2.18 -2.91
C LYS A 56 -2.53 2.40 -3.96
N THR A 57 -1.91 3.58 -3.96
CA THR A 57 -0.82 3.91 -4.88
C THR A 57 0.36 2.98 -4.67
N LEU A 58 0.76 2.78 -3.41
CA LEU A 58 1.85 1.87 -3.06
C LEU A 58 1.57 0.43 -3.51
N GLY A 59 0.38 -0.10 -3.20
CA GLY A 59 -0.01 -1.44 -3.60
C GLY A 59 -0.08 -1.62 -5.12
N GLY A 60 -0.51 -0.60 -5.86
CA GLY A 60 -0.51 -0.60 -7.32
C GLY A 60 0.90 -0.57 -7.91
N LEU A 61 1.79 0.22 -7.33
CA LEU A 61 3.20 0.28 -7.72
C LEU A 61 3.88 -1.08 -7.53
N LEU A 62 3.72 -1.68 -6.35
CA LEU A 62 4.36 -2.96 -6.02
C LEU A 62 3.74 -4.17 -6.72
N HIS A 63 2.48 -4.10 -7.18
CA HIS A 63 1.90 -5.15 -8.03
C HIS A 63 2.73 -5.41 -9.29
N SER A 64 3.33 -4.36 -9.87
CA SER A 64 4.18 -4.49 -11.05
C SER A 64 5.57 -5.09 -10.76
N LYS A 65 5.97 -5.19 -9.49
CA LYS A 65 7.29 -5.63 -9.05
C LYS A 65 7.27 -7.11 -8.68
N LYS A 66 8.22 -7.89 -9.23
CA LYS A 66 8.21 -9.36 -9.17
C LYS A 66 9.29 -9.95 -8.30
N SER A 67 10.27 -9.15 -7.88
CA SER A 67 11.37 -9.61 -7.03
C SER A 67 11.49 -8.81 -5.74
N GLU A 68 12.18 -9.40 -4.76
CA GLU A 68 12.49 -8.75 -3.49
C GLU A 68 13.34 -7.49 -3.70
N GLU A 69 14.31 -7.54 -4.61
CA GLU A 69 15.17 -6.40 -4.92
C GLU A 69 14.36 -5.23 -5.47
N GLU A 70 13.38 -5.48 -6.33
CA GLU A 70 12.50 -4.43 -6.84
C GLU A 70 11.65 -3.79 -5.74
N TRP A 71 11.20 -4.56 -4.75
CA TRP A 71 10.47 -4.04 -3.59
C TRP A 71 11.38 -3.20 -2.69
N LEU A 72 12.60 -3.70 -2.42
CA LEU A 72 13.61 -3.00 -1.63
C LEU A 72 14.03 -1.67 -2.27
N LEU A 73 14.09 -1.59 -3.60
CA LEU A 73 14.35 -0.33 -4.31
C LEU A 73 13.27 0.72 -4.03
N ILE A 74 11.99 0.33 -3.96
CA ILE A 74 10.91 1.25 -3.61
C ILE A 74 10.94 1.59 -2.12
N GLN A 75 11.31 0.65 -1.25
CA GLN A 75 11.37 0.88 0.19
C GLN A 75 12.46 1.87 0.58
N ASN A 76 13.59 1.87 -0.14
CA ASN A 76 14.71 2.77 0.12
C ASN A 76 14.61 4.13 -0.60
N SER A 77 13.49 4.37 -1.32
CA SER A 77 13.17 5.67 -1.90
C SER A 77 12.44 6.59 -0.93
#